data_AF-A0A353V8L2-F1
#
_entry.id   AF-A0A353V8L2-F1
#
_cell.length_a   1.000
_cell.length_b   1.000
_cell.length_c   1.000
_cell.angle_alpha   90.00
_cell.angle_beta   90.00
_cell.angle_gamma   90.00
#
_symmetry.space_group_name_H-M   'P 1'
#
loop_
_entity.id
_entity.type
_entity.pdbx_description
1 polymer ?
#
loop_
_entity_poly.entity_id
_entity_poly.type
_entity_poly.pdbx_seq_one_letter_code
_entity_poly.pdbx_strand_id
1 'polypeptide(L)'
;MKPRLALLLLLALALATPGPLEAAIAFRAAASRDQNGSAASITINVPAGTVKGDVMVALISVRPYTATITAPAAFSPLTRVNQTTGTTSSLAVYTRVASSSEPASYTWTFSANTGNAGGIMAFSGVDNGSPVDVWATAVVASGTSFPAPSVTTTVANTMIVTGHEYGSSRRFTPPGGMTEAFDVASLAVNNNAGIALEGNRVLQAAVGPSGTKTATVTGNADTGAMVTLALRPVVCGAVSDAGYVAANAQSGQAIVYWAGAGTVTVLRKTSAFGSERPADGVAYVAGDPIGSASVVYAGSAASFTDTGLTNGTAYAYKTFAGDATPCYSTGTVVAASPAAGPVPAWSYTMAGGSMLNPGITGYGSIHTSSNAGRIISLSTADGTQLWTPLATAAAVQGTLTWVPVSGFQYRRSVPVTAGTAAVPSGYSVPVTLDHASLVAAGKSLASGDDVRVYYLSGSTWTQLDRV
;
A
#
# COMPACT_ATOMS: atom_id res chain seq x y z
N MET A 1 39.34 43.97 -36.09
CA MET A 1 39.83 42.73 -35.44
C MET A 1 39.50 42.76 -33.96
N LYS A 2 38.52 41.96 -33.52
CA LYS A 2 38.29 41.50 -32.13
C LYS A 2 37.33 40.31 -32.23
N PRO A 3 37.73 39.08 -31.85
CA PRO A 3 36.89 37.90 -32.02
C PRO A 3 35.86 37.82 -30.89
N ARG A 4 34.63 37.39 -31.23
CA ARG A 4 33.59 37.03 -30.26
C ARG A 4 33.85 35.60 -29.79
N LEU A 5 34.17 35.44 -28.52
CA LEU A 5 34.34 34.15 -27.87
C LEU A 5 32.95 33.61 -27.48
N ALA A 6 32.51 32.52 -28.10
CA ALA A 6 31.30 31.80 -27.71
C ALA A 6 31.63 30.86 -26.54
N LEU A 7 31.02 31.10 -25.38
CA LEU A 7 31.12 30.23 -24.21
C LEU A 7 30.00 29.19 -24.29
N LEU A 8 30.32 27.95 -24.65
CA LEU A 8 29.42 26.81 -24.49
C LEU A 8 29.34 26.45 -23.00
N LEU A 9 28.19 26.70 -22.38
CA LEU A 9 27.88 26.20 -21.04
C LEU A 9 27.28 24.78 -21.19
N LEU A 10 28.08 23.74 -20.97
CA LEU A 10 27.56 22.38 -20.79
C LEU A 10 26.85 22.31 -19.42
N LEU A 11 25.52 22.33 -19.44
CA LEU A 11 24.71 22.03 -18.27
C LEU A 11 24.63 20.50 -18.12
N ALA A 12 25.48 19.92 -17.26
CA ALA A 12 25.36 18.52 -16.86
C ALA A 12 24.10 18.37 -16.00
N LEU A 13 23.02 17.88 -16.59
CA LEU A 13 21.81 17.47 -15.89
C LEU A 13 22.13 16.18 -15.14
N ALA A 14 22.55 16.28 -13.87
CA ALA A 14 22.62 15.14 -12.98
C ALA A 14 21.20 14.58 -12.85
N LEU A 15 20.94 13.43 -13.47
CA LEU A 15 19.79 12.60 -13.14
C LEU A 15 19.98 12.14 -11.69
N ALA A 16 19.46 12.92 -10.74
CA ALA A 16 19.19 12.42 -9.42
C ALA A 16 18.13 11.34 -9.58
N THR A 17 18.56 10.07 -9.62
CA THR A 17 17.65 8.96 -9.37
C THR A 17 17.02 9.23 -8.01
N PRO A 18 15.68 9.35 -7.88
CA PRO A 18 15.08 9.49 -6.57
C PRO A 18 15.53 8.29 -5.74
N GLY A 19 16.29 8.55 -4.67
CA GLY A 19 16.59 7.53 -3.68
C GLY A 19 15.27 6.97 -3.13
N PRO A 20 15.27 5.74 -2.59
CA PRO A 20 14.10 5.22 -1.91
C PRO A 20 13.62 6.26 -0.88
N LEU A 21 12.34 6.65 -0.95
CA LEU A 21 11.74 7.45 0.11
C LEU A 21 11.68 6.56 1.35
N GLU A 22 12.61 6.76 2.29
CA GLU A 22 12.50 6.18 3.63
C GLU A 22 11.25 6.75 4.30
N ALA A 23 10.34 5.87 4.74
CA ALA A 23 9.19 6.31 5.52
C ALA A 23 9.67 6.71 6.92
N ALA A 24 9.49 7.97 7.31
CA ALA A 24 9.83 8.42 8.65
C ALA A 24 8.90 7.79 9.70
N ILE A 25 9.47 7.26 10.79
CA ILE A 25 8.69 6.78 11.92
C ILE A 25 7.89 7.94 12.54
N ALA A 26 6.61 7.71 12.78
CA ALA A 26 5.74 8.68 13.44
C ALA A 26 5.18 8.13 14.76
N PHE A 27 5.07 8.98 15.77
CA PHE A 27 4.42 8.64 17.02
C PHE A 27 2.91 8.75 16.89
N ARG A 28 2.17 7.74 17.32
CA ARG A 28 0.71 7.79 17.39
C ARG A 28 0.23 8.37 18.71
N ALA A 29 0.51 7.66 19.79
CA ALA A 29 0.04 7.99 21.12
C ALA A 29 0.81 7.18 22.17
N ALA A 30 0.60 7.53 23.43
CA ALA A 30 1.00 6.72 24.55
C ALA A 30 -0.15 6.56 25.55
N ALA A 31 -0.04 5.54 26.38
CA ALA A 31 -0.88 5.34 27.55
C ALA A 31 0.00 4.86 28.69
N SER A 32 -0.29 5.29 29.91
CA SER A 32 0.48 4.91 31.10
C SER A 32 -0.43 4.62 32.28
N ARG A 33 0.08 3.85 33.24
CA ARG A 33 -0.52 3.64 34.54
C ARG A 33 0.54 3.43 35.58
N ASP A 34 0.20 3.83 36.79
CA ASP A 34 0.93 3.58 38.00
C ASP A 34 -0.06 3.09 39.07
N GLN A 35 0.45 2.30 40.01
CA GLN A 35 -0.32 1.86 41.16
C GLN A 35 0.53 1.92 42.40
N ASN A 36 -0.11 2.20 43.53
CA ASN A 36 0.52 2.08 44.83
C ASN A 36 1.03 0.64 45.05
N GLY A 37 2.10 0.51 45.83
CA GLY A 37 2.94 -0.66 46.05
C GLY A 37 2.31 -1.86 46.75
N SER A 38 1.08 -2.21 46.39
CA SER A 38 0.39 -3.44 46.81
C SER A 38 -0.48 -4.02 45.69
N ALA A 39 -0.65 -3.31 44.57
CA ALA A 39 -1.38 -3.83 43.42
C ALA A 39 -0.60 -4.97 42.77
N ALA A 40 -1.23 -6.14 42.59
CA ALA A 40 -0.61 -7.29 41.95
C ALA A 40 -0.44 -7.11 40.42
N SER A 41 -0.95 -6.02 39.84
CA SER A 41 -0.91 -5.76 38.41
C SER A 41 -1.04 -4.28 38.05
N ILE A 42 -0.67 -3.95 36.81
CA ILE A 42 -1.07 -2.73 36.11
C ILE A 42 -1.74 -3.07 34.80
N THR A 43 -2.83 -2.36 34.51
CA THR A 43 -3.60 -2.49 33.27
C THR A 43 -3.46 -1.21 32.46
N ILE A 44 -2.68 -1.25 31.38
CA ILE A 44 -2.41 -0.08 30.54
C ILE A 44 -3.26 -0.19 29.27
N ASN A 45 -4.00 0.87 28.96
CA ASN A 45 -4.80 0.93 27.73
C ASN A 45 -3.89 0.80 26.50
N VAL A 46 -4.41 0.22 25.42
CA VAL A 46 -3.75 0.34 24.12
C VAL A 46 -3.75 1.83 23.73
N PRO A 47 -2.61 2.40 23.29
CA PRO A 47 -2.57 3.80 22.89
C PRO A 47 -3.60 4.13 21.82
N ALA A 48 -4.27 5.27 21.95
CA ALA A 48 -5.36 5.66 21.05
C ALA A 48 -4.89 5.72 19.59
N GLY A 49 -5.70 5.18 18.67
CA GLY A 49 -5.38 5.18 17.24
C GLY A 49 -4.33 4.16 16.81
N THR A 50 -3.92 3.25 17.70
CA THR A 50 -3.11 2.07 17.33
C THR A 50 -3.90 1.22 16.35
N VAL A 51 -3.27 0.86 15.23
CA VAL A 51 -3.81 -0.02 14.20
C VAL A 51 -2.77 -1.07 13.82
N LYS A 52 -3.17 -2.04 13.00
CA LYS A 52 -2.28 -3.11 12.54
C LYS A 52 -0.97 -2.57 11.98
N GLY A 53 0.13 -3.16 12.40
CA GLY A 53 1.48 -2.85 11.93
C GLY A 53 2.17 -1.70 12.66
N ASP A 54 1.53 -1.09 13.65
CA ASP A 54 2.23 -0.21 14.58
C ASP A 54 3.13 -1.01 15.51
N VAL A 55 4.28 -0.45 15.87
CA VAL A 55 5.13 -1.00 16.90
C VAL A 55 4.84 -0.29 18.23
N MET A 56 4.40 -1.07 19.20
CA MET A 56 4.26 -0.67 20.58
C MET A 56 5.50 -1.03 21.38
N VAL A 57 6.01 -0.05 22.13
CA VAL A 57 7.09 -0.22 23.12
C VAL A 57 6.50 -0.05 24.50
N ALA A 58 6.53 -1.09 25.31
CA ALA A 58 6.10 -1.05 26.70
C ALA A 58 7.32 -0.93 27.63
N LEU A 59 7.30 0.08 28.50
CA LEU A 59 8.26 0.29 29.58
C LEU A 59 7.54 -0.02 30.89
N ILE A 60 8.05 -0.96 31.67
CA ILE A 60 7.41 -1.45 32.90
C ILE A 60 8.44 -1.47 34.02
N SER A 61 8.23 -0.63 35.03
CA SER A 61 9.09 -0.55 36.20
C SER A 61 8.44 -1.17 37.43
N VAL A 62 9.22 -1.88 38.23
CA VAL A 62 8.75 -2.49 39.48
C VAL A 62 9.84 -2.45 40.56
N ARG A 63 9.41 -2.28 41.81
CA ARG A 63 10.22 -2.38 43.02
C ARG A 63 9.74 -3.56 43.88
N PRO A 64 10.62 -4.44 44.40
CA PRO A 64 12.05 -4.55 44.13
C PRO A 64 12.37 -5.26 42.80
N TYR A 65 13.65 -5.27 42.40
CA TYR A 65 14.11 -5.95 41.18
C TYR A 65 13.87 -7.47 41.17
N THR A 66 13.71 -8.10 42.33
CA THR A 66 13.42 -9.54 42.47
C THR A 66 11.97 -9.89 42.14
N ALA A 67 11.08 -8.90 42.01
CA ALA A 67 9.72 -9.11 41.56
C ALA A 67 9.70 -9.70 40.14
N THR A 68 9.00 -10.81 39.95
CA THR A 68 8.75 -11.34 38.61
C THR A 68 7.70 -10.48 37.93
N ILE A 69 7.95 -10.08 36.68
CA ILE A 69 6.98 -9.39 35.83
C ILE A 69 6.46 -10.41 34.82
N THR A 70 5.16 -10.72 34.87
CA THR A 70 4.50 -11.52 33.86
C THR A 70 3.87 -10.60 32.84
N ALA A 71 4.41 -10.59 31.62
CA ALA A 71 3.89 -9.79 30.52
C ALA A 71 2.75 -10.50 29.79
N PRO A 72 1.84 -9.76 29.12
CA PRO A 72 0.91 -10.36 28.18
C PRO A 72 1.67 -11.14 27.09
N ALA A 73 1.20 -12.34 26.72
CA ALA A 73 1.82 -13.19 25.70
C ALA A 73 2.01 -12.50 24.33
N ALA A 74 1.21 -11.47 24.09
CA ALA A 74 1.24 -10.58 22.93
C ALA A 74 2.53 -9.75 22.80
N PHE A 75 3.29 -9.56 23.87
CA PHE A 75 4.51 -8.76 23.92
C PHE A 75 5.76 -9.64 23.97
N SER A 76 6.76 -9.31 23.15
CA SER A 76 8.08 -9.93 23.20
C SER A 76 9.00 -9.14 24.14
N PRO A 77 9.73 -9.78 25.07
CA PRO A 77 10.69 -9.09 25.92
C PRO A 77 11.90 -8.62 25.10
N LEU A 78 12.35 -7.38 25.32
CA LEU A 78 13.57 -6.82 24.73
C LEU A 78 14.72 -6.86 25.73
N THR A 79 14.54 -6.24 26.90
CA THR A 79 15.57 -6.18 27.94
C THR A 79 14.95 -5.90 29.31
N ARG A 80 15.68 -6.23 30.37
CA ARG A 80 15.34 -5.85 31.75
C ARG A 80 16.60 -5.36 32.45
N VAL A 81 16.52 -4.14 32.97
CA VAL A 81 17.59 -3.50 33.73
C VAL A 81 17.26 -3.63 35.20
N ASN A 82 18.16 -4.22 35.97
CA ASN A 82 18.00 -4.38 37.42
C ASN A 82 18.93 -3.42 38.15
N GLN A 83 18.36 -2.56 38.98
CA GLN A 83 19.09 -1.84 40.00
C GLN A 83 19.12 -2.68 41.27
N THR A 84 20.29 -3.23 41.59
CA THR A 84 20.47 -4.22 42.65
C THR A 84 21.03 -3.65 43.95
N THR A 85 21.36 -2.35 43.98
CA THR A 85 21.92 -1.62 45.12
C THR A 85 21.00 -0.50 45.56
N GLY A 86 21.13 -0.05 46.82
CA GLY A 86 20.31 1.01 47.39
C GLY A 86 18.82 0.67 47.35
N THR A 87 17.99 1.60 46.86
CA THR A 87 16.61 1.30 46.49
C THR A 87 16.60 0.35 45.29
N THR A 88 16.41 -0.93 45.55
CA THR A 88 16.45 -1.91 44.46
C THR A 88 15.18 -1.87 43.62
N SER A 89 15.29 -1.87 42.29
CA SER A 89 14.18 -1.73 41.35
C SER A 89 14.56 -2.31 39.99
N SER A 90 13.62 -2.35 39.04
CA SER A 90 13.94 -2.75 37.68
C SER A 90 13.06 -2.06 36.66
N LEU A 91 13.60 -1.88 35.46
CA LEU A 91 12.92 -1.40 34.27
C LEU A 91 12.97 -2.47 33.18
N ALA A 92 11.82 -3.04 32.84
CA ALA A 92 11.66 -4.00 31.76
C ALA A 92 11.09 -3.32 30.51
N VAL A 93 11.59 -3.73 29.34
CA VAL A 93 11.17 -3.23 28.03
C VAL A 93 10.63 -4.39 27.22
N TYR A 94 9.47 -4.17 26.61
CA TYR A 94 8.84 -5.12 25.70
C TYR A 94 8.45 -4.44 24.39
N THR A 95 8.43 -5.21 23.30
CA THR A 95 7.97 -4.75 21.99
C THR A 95 6.82 -5.60 21.50
N ARG A 96 5.91 -4.99 20.74
CA ARG A 96 4.81 -5.67 20.08
C ARG A 96 4.51 -5.01 18.75
N VAL A 97 4.38 -5.80 17.68
CA VAL A 97 3.71 -5.35 16.46
C VAL A 97 2.20 -5.52 16.67
N ALA A 98 1.45 -4.43 16.55
CA ALA A 98 0.00 -4.42 16.68
C ALA A 98 -0.65 -5.26 15.57
N SER A 99 -1.64 -6.03 15.95
CA SER A 99 -2.46 -6.84 15.05
C SER A 99 -3.68 -6.05 14.55
N SER A 100 -4.53 -6.66 13.72
CA SER A 100 -5.82 -6.08 13.33
C SER A 100 -6.86 -6.09 14.45
N SER A 101 -6.60 -6.75 15.58
CA SER A 101 -7.51 -6.84 16.72
C SER A 101 -6.73 -6.71 18.03
N GLU A 102 -6.53 -5.47 18.47
CA GLU A 102 -5.97 -5.19 19.79
C GLU A 102 -7.09 -5.16 20.85
N PRO A 103 -6.85 -5.69 22.08
CA PRO A 103 -7.78 -5.52 23.19
C PRO A 103 -7.82 -4.04 23.62
N ALA A 104 -8.79 -3.67 24.46
CA ALA A 104 -8.84 -2.31 25.02
C ALA A 104 -7.62 -1.96 25.89
N SER A 105 -7.01 -2.97 26.52
CA SER A 105 -5.87 -2.81 27.43
C SER A 105 -5.05 -4.09 27.56
N TYR A 106 -3.84 -3.94 28.09
CA TYR A 106 -2.90 -5.00 28.41
C TYR A 106 -2.55 -4.98 29.89
N THR A 107 -2.43 -6.17 30.49
CA THR A 107 -2.17 -6.32 31.93
C THR A 107 -0.83 -6.99 32.18
N TRP A 108 0.03 -6.32 32.95
CA TRP A 108 1.24 -6.90 33.52
C TRP A 108 0.97 -7.27 34.97
N THR A 109 1.38 -8.48 35.38
CA THR A 109 1.23 -8.93 36.78
C THR A 109 2.59 -9.09 37.45
N PHE A 110 2.60 -8.97 38.78
CA PHE A 110 3.80 -8.96 39.61
C PHE A 110 3.69 -10.02 40.71
N SER A 111 4.77 -10.75 41.00
CA SER A 111 4.79 -11.74 42.08
C SER A 111 4.66 -11.11 43.48
N ALA A 112 5.27 -9.93 43.65
CA ALA A 112 5.15 -9.03 44.79
C ALA A 112 5.74 -7.68 44.37
N ASN A 113 5.29 -6.56 44.92
CA ASN A 113 5.93 -5.26 44.69
C ASN A 113 5.62 -4.26 45.81
N THR A 114 6.43 -3.21 45.90
CA THR A 114 6.26 -2.03 46.77
C THR A 114 6.15 -0.73 45.98
N GLY A 115 6.01 -0.84 44.67
CA GLY A 115 5.79 0.25 43.73
C GLY A 115 5.89 -0.28 42.31
N ASN A 116 5.01 0.19 41.44
CA ASN A 116 5.04 -0.15 40.03
C ASN A 116 4.52 1.04 39.18
N ALA A 117 5.06 1.16 37.99
CA ALA A 117 4.69 2.17 37.02
C ALA A 117 4.99 1.64 35.61
N GLY A 118 4.23 2.08 34.61
CA GLY A 118 4.41 1.59 33.26
C GLY A 118 3.74 2.46 32.21
N GLY A 119 4.22 2.35 30.97
CA GLY A 119 3.59 2.98 29.81
C GLY A 119 3.86 2.23 28.52
N ILE A 120 2.94 2.39 27.57
CA ILE A 120 3.03 1.87 26.21
C ILE A 120 3.07 3.08 25.26
N MET A 121 4.04 3.11 24.36
CA MET A 121 4.15 4.08 23.26
C MET A 121 3.93 3.36 21.92
N ALA A 122 3.07 3.87 21.06
CA ALA A 122 2.79 3.30 19.74
C ALA A 122 3.39 4.16 18.61
N PHE A 123 3.99 3.51 17.63
CA PHE A 123 4.68 4.14 16.50
C PHE A 123 4.29 3.48 15.17
N SER A 124 4.04 4.28 14.14
CA SER A 124 3.84 3.83 12.76
C SER A 124 5.12 3.98 11.94
N GLY A 125 5.26 3.20 10.85
CA GLY A 125 6.41 3.29 9.94
C GLY A 125 7.67 2.60 10.47
N VAL A 126 7.54 1.76 11.50
CA VAL A 126 8.61 0.91 12.03
C VAL A 126 8.64 -0.40 11.25
N ASP A 127 9.82 -0.95 11.01
CA ASP A 127 9.99 -2.27 10.42
C ASP A 127 9.39 -3.36 11.33
N ASN A 128 8.36 -4.06 10.87
CA ASN A 128 7.70 -5.10 11.67
C ASN A 128 8.45 -6.42 11.74
N GLY A 129 9.39 -6.67 10.82
CA GLY A 129 10.26 -7.84 10.84
C GLY A 129 11.42 -7.68 11.81
N SER A 130 11.95 -6.46 11.93
CA SER A 130 13.03 -6.11 12.86
C SER A 130 12.83 -4.72 13.50
N PRO A 131 11.93 -4.58 14.49
CA PRO A 131 11.52 -3.27 15.00
C PRO A 131 12.60 -2.45 15.71
N VAL A 132 13.60 -3.12 16.29
CA VAL A 132 14.66 -2.47 17.08
C VAL A 132 15.96 -2.51 16.30
N ASP A 133 16.54 -1.33 16.09
CA ASP A 133 17.85 -1.17 15.47
C ASP A 133 18.97 -1.50 16.45
N VAL A 134 19.01 -0.78 17.58
CA VAL A 134 20.01 -0.89 18.64
C VAL A 134 19.40 -0.49 19.98
N TRP A 135 19.98 -0.95 21.09
CA TRP A 135 19.61 -0.50 22.44
C TRP A 135 20.79 -0.55 23.40
N ALA A 136 20.73 0.25 24.46
CA ALA A 136 21.69 0.26 25.57
C ALA A 136 20.97 0.61 26.88
N THR A 137 21.56 0.19 28.01
CA THR A 137 20.99 0.41 29.34
C THR A 137 22.03 0.93 30.31
N ALA A 138 21.57 1.62 31.35
CA ALA A 138 22.41 2.12 32.42
C ALA A 138 21.67 2.07 33.75
N VAL A 139 22.42 2.19 34.84
CA VAL A 139 21.88 2.37 36.19
C VAL A 139 22.58 3.54 36.88
N VAL A 140 21.85 4.22 37.76
CA VAL A 140 22.37 5.25 38.65
C VAL A 140 22.29 4.75 40.08
N ALA A 141 23.41 4.80 40.80
CA ALA A 141 23.50 4.32 42.19
C ALA A 141 22.94 5.33 43.20
N SER A 142 23.05 6.63 42.92
CA SER A 142 22.39 7.70 43.68
C SER A 142 22.52 9.01 42.91
N GLY A 143 21.41 9.71 42.69
CA GLY A 143 21.45 11.04 42.08
C GLY A 143 20.06 11.63 41.86
N THR A 144 20.05 12.85 41.34
CA THR A 144 18.87 13.55 40.82
C THR A 144 18.92 13.70 39.29
N SER A 145 19.92 13.09 38.66
CA SER A 145 20.22 13.14 37.24
C SER A 145 20.38 11.72 36.73
N PHE A 146 19.66 11.39 35.67
CA PHE A 146 19.43 10.04 35.20
C PHE A 146 19.78 9.96 33.70
N PRO A 147 21.06 9.74 33.36
CA PRO A 147 21.51 9.66 31.98
C PRO A 147 21.19 8.30 31.36
N ALA A 148 20.25 8.26 30.43
CA ALA A 148 20.09 7.12 29.52
C ALA A 148 21.26 7.11 28.52
N PRO A 149 21.90 5.94 28.30
CA PRO A 149 23.15 5.84 27.55
C PRO A 149 22.94 6.19 26.07
N SER A 150 24.00 6.66 25.41
CA SER A 150 23.98 6.83 23.95
C SER A 150 23.96 5.47 23.24
N VAL A 151 23.17 5.36 22.19
CA VAL A 151 23.26 4.27 21.21
C VAL A 151 23.81 4.81 19.90
N THR A 152 24.44 3.96 19.08
CA THR A 152 24.86 4.34 17.72
C THR A 152 23.94 3.66 16.73
N THR A 153 23.06 4.42 16.09
CA THR A 153 22.10 3.88 15.12
C THR A 153 22.84 3.37 13.90
N THR A 154 22.32 2.31 13.27
CA THR A 154 22.90 1.71 12.06
C THR A 154 22.18 2.14 10.79
N VAL A 155 20.99 2.73 10.93
CA VAL A 155 20.17 3.26 9.84
C VAL A 155 19.72 4.69 10.13
N ALA A 156 19.39 5.42 9.06
CA ALA A 156 18.85 6.77 9.13
C ALA A 156 17.39 6.74 9.65
N ASN A 157 16.83 7.92 9.96
CA ASN A 157 15.41 8.09 10.27
C ASN A 157 14.85 7.19 11.38
N THR A 158 15.68 6.82 12.35
CA THR A 158 15.27 6.04 13.51
C THR A 158 14.49 6.89 14.52
N MET A 159 13.64 6.25 15.31
CA MET A 159 13.05 6.89 16.48
C MET A 159 13.81 6.47 17.74
N ILE A 160 14.50 7.41 18.37
CA ILE A 160 15.14 7.19 19.66
C ILE A 160 14.06 7.27 20.73
N VAL A 161 13.93 6.20 21.51
CA VAL A 161 13.02 6.08 22.65
C VAL A 161 13.85 5.84 23.91
N THR A 162 13.56 6.60 24.97
CA THR A 162 14.23 6.41 26.27
C THR A 162 13.23 6.15 27.37
N GLY A 163 13.57 5.27 28.30
CA GLY A 163 12.87 5.12 29.58
C GLY A 163 13.77 5.50 30.73
N HIS A 164 13.23 6.25 31.70
CA HIS A 164 13.95 6.65 32.91
C HIS A 164 13.13 6.25 34.13
N GLU A 165 13.67 5.33 34.92
CA GLU A 165 13.11 4.88 36.18
C GLU A 165 13.86 5.51 37.36
N TYR A 166 13.12 5.79 38.43
CA TYR A 166 13.62 6.40 39.65
C TYR A 166 12.95 5.75 40.87
N GLY A 167 13.76 5.33 41.86
CA GLY A 167 13.32 4.56 43.03
C GLY A 167 12.42 5.29 44.05
N SER A 168 11.94 6.48 43.70
CA SER A 168 11.11 7.34 44.52
C SER A 168 9.95 7.90 43.70
N SER A 169 8.86 8.29 44.35
CA SER A 169 7.65 8.78 43.66
C SER A 169 7.76 10.27 43.37
N ARG A 170 8.43 10.65 42.27
CA ARG A 170 8.49 12.01 41.75
C ARG A 170 8.55 12.00 40.22
N ARG A 171 7.87 12.98 39.61
CA ARG A 171 7.91 13.24 38.18
C ARG A 171 9.25 13.81 37.72
N PHE A 172 9.59 13.55 36.48
CA PHE A 172 10.83 13.95 35.85
C PHE A 172 10.68 15.31 35.15
N THR A 173 11.82 15.93 34.90
CA THR A 173 12.00 16.89 33.82
C THR A 173 12.64 16.13 32.66
N PRO A 174 12.00 16.08 31.48
CA PRO A 174 12.45 15.22 30.39
C PRO A 174 13.79 15.68 29.80
N PRO A 175 14.53 14.78 29.13
CA PRO A 175 15.77 15.12 28.46
C PRO A 175 15.62 16.26 27.45
N GLY A 176 16.52 17.23 27.51
CA GLY A 176 16.57 18.33 26.54
C GLY A 176 16.61 17.82 25.10
N GLY A 177 15.73 18.37 24.25
CA GLY A 177 15.62 17.99 22.83
C GLY A 177 14.80 16.72 22.57
N MET A 178 14.18 16.12 23.59
CA MET A 178 13.20 15.04 23.42
C MET A 178 11.77 15.52 23.70
N THR A 179 10.80 14.79 23.19
CA THR A 179 9.38 14.95 23.55
C THR A 179 8.99 13.85 24.53
N GLU A 180 8.42 14.25 25.67
CA GLU A 180 7.83 13.33 26.64
C GLU A 180 6.56 12.69 26.07
N ALA A 181 6.42 11.37 26.25
CA ALA A 181 5.23 10.61 25.88
C ALA A 181 4.34 10.29 27.09
N PHE A 182 4.96 10.04 28.25
CA PHE A 182 4.29 9.91 29.53
C PHE A 182 5.28 10.09 30.68
N ASP A 183 4.76 10.49 31.85
CA ASP A 183 5.49 10.55 33.12
C ASP A 183 4.53 10.24 34.28
N VAL A 184 4.87 9.19 35.05
CA VAL A 184 4.02 8.62 36.10
C VAL A 184 4.83 8.27 37.35
N ALA A 185 4.19 8.36 38.51
CA ALA A 185 4.80 8.08 39.79
C ALA A 185 3.80 7.37 40.70
N SER A 186 4.20 6.25 41.33
CA SER A 186 3.31 5.28 41.97
C SER A 186 2.51 5.77 43.18
N LEU A 187 2.88 6.92 43.75
CA LEU A 187 2.22 7.49 44.92
C LEU A 187 1.67 8.88 44.59
N ALA A 188 0.43 9.11 45.01
CA ALA A 188 -0.25 10.41 44.83
C ALA A 188 0.45 11.58 45.52
N VAL A 189 1.17 11.31 46.62
CA VAL A 189 1.97 12.30 47.35
C VAL A 189 3.45 11.95 47.17
N ASN A 190 4.20 12.90 46.64
CA ASN A 190 5.63 12.73 46.37
C ASN A 190 6.41 12.45 47.66
N ASN A 191 7.17 11.37 47.68
CA ASN A 191 8.06 11.00 48.78
C ASN A 191 9.16 10.03 48.30
N ASN A 192 10.01 9.59 49.23
CA ASN A 192 11.16 8.71 48.95
C ASN A 192 10.79 7.21 48.88
N ALA A 193 9.49 6.89 48.87
CA ALA A 193 8.96 5.55 48.65
C ALA A 193 8.31 5.49 47.26
N GLY A 194 8.02 4.27 46.81
CA GLY A 194 7.43 4.03 45.50
C GLY A 194 8.46 3.92 44.37
N ILE A 195 8.02 4.30 43.17
CA ILE A 195 8.79 4.29 41.92
C ILE A 195 8.17 5.28 40.92
N ALA A 196 8.98 5.89 40.07
CA ALA A 196 8.53 6.73 38.97
C ALA A 196 9.15 6.29 37.64
N LEU A 197 8.46 6.58 36.55
CA LEU A 197 8.86 6.22 35.20
C LEU A 197 8.39 7.28 34.19
N GLU A 198 9.32 7.79 33.38
CA GLU A 198 8.99 8.53 32.16
C GLU A 198 9.41 7.76 30.89
N GLY A 199 8.72 8.04 29.80
CA GLY A 199 9.06 7.59 28.45
C GLY A 199 9.16 8.78 27.50
N ASN A 200 10.25 8.88 26.75
CA ASN A 200 10.50 9.98 25.80
C ASN A 200 10.83 9.47 24.41
N ARG A 201 10.70 10.36 23.43
CA ARG A 201 11.03 10.09 22.03
C ARG A 201 11.68 11.26 21.31
N VAL A 202 12.51 10.98 20.31
CA VAL A 202 13.01 11.96 19.33
C VAL A 202 13.39 11.28 18.02
N LEU A 203 13.11 11.91 16.89
CA LEU A 203 13.56 11.43 15.58
C LEU A 203 15.07 11.69 15.44
N GLN A 204 15.81 10.67 15.03
CA GLN A 204 17.21 10.77 14.65
C GLN A 204 17.34 10.55 13.13
N ALA A 205 17.51 11.65 12.40
CA ALA A 205 17.54 11.63 10.94
C ALA A 205 18.78 10.94 10.37
N ALA A 206 19.95 11.14 10.99
CA ALA A 206 21.22 10.60 10.51
C ALA A 206 21.68 9.37 11.32
N VAL A 207 22.33 8.44 10.64
CA VAL A 207 23.12 7.35 11.26
C VAL A 207 24.15 7.95 12.21
N GLY A 208 24.26 7.43 13.43
CA GLY A 208 25.30 7.86 14.36
C GLY A 208 24.89 7.81 15.84
N PRO A 209 25.71 8.39 16.73
CA PRO A 209 25.42 8.41 18.15
C PRO A 209 24.21 9.29 18.46
N SER A 210 23.25 8.77 19.23
CA SER A 210 22.09 9.52 19.72
C SER A 210 22.46 10.62 20.72
N GLY A 211 23.65 10.51 21.30
CA GLY A 211 24.06 11.21 22.50
C GLY A 211 23.36 10.65 23.74
N THR A 212 23.94 10.94 24.90
CA THR A 212 23.30 10.67 26.21
C THR A 212 22.05 11.53 26.35
N LYS A 213 20.96 10.94 26.82
CA LYS A 213 19.70 11.64 27.09
C LYS A 213 19.48 11.65 28.59
N THR A 214 19.48 12.82 29.22
CA THR A 214 19.47 12.92 30.68
C THR A 214 18.17 13.51 31.17
N ALA A 215 17.38 12.71 31.88
CA ALA A 215 16.23 13.18 32.65
C ALA A 215 16.70 13.65 34.04
N THR A 216 15.99 14.58 34.64
CA THR A 216 16.29 15.03 36.01
C THR A 216 15.06 15.03 36.89
N VAL A 217 15.22 14.96 38.20
CA VAL A 217 14.12 15.10 39.17
C VAL A 217 14.45 16.20 40.16
N THR A 218 13.44 16.93 40.61
CA THR A 218 13.59 17.88 41.73
C THR A 218 13.21 17.19 43.04
N GLY A 219 14.17 17.03 43.95
CA GLY A 219 13.93 16.34 45.21
C GLY A 219 15.14 15.65 45.80
N ASN A 220 14.92 14.43 46.29
CA ASN A 220 15.97 13.60 46.88
C ASN A 220 16.81 12.90 45.82
N ALA A 221 18.06 12.58 46.16
CA ALA A 221 18.82 11.61 45.39
C ALA A 221 18.27 10.19 45.66
N ASP A 222 18.19 9.37 44.62
CA ASP A 222 17.90 7.94 44.75
C ASP A 222 18.54 7.19 43.58
N THR A 223 18.37 5.88 43.57
CA THR A 223 18.79 5.00 42.48
C THR A 223 17.83 5.09 41.28
N GLY A 224 18.27 4.55 40.14
CA GLY A 224 17.40 4.38 38.98
C GLY A 224 18.00 3.48 37.90
N ALA A 225 17.16 3.09 36.95
CA ALA A 225 17.49 2.32 35.76
C ALA A 225 17.00 3.03 34.49
N MET A 226 17.80 2.95 33.43
CA MET A 226 17.57 3.70 32.20
C MET A 226 17.78 2.81 31.00
N VAL A 227 17.04 3.12 29.94
CA VAL A 227 17.18 2.47 28.64
C VAL A 227 17.11 3.51 27.53
N THR A 228 17.92 3.30 26.50
CA THR A 228 17.78 3.94 25.20
C THR A 228 17.62 2.83 24.17
N LEU A 229 16.61 2.91 23.31
CA LEU A 229 16.48 2.07 22.12
C LEU A 229 16.24 2.95 20.89
N ALA A 230 16.67 2.47 19.73
CA ALA A 230 16.37 3.06 18.44
C ALA A 230 15.40 2.12 17.70
N LEU A 231 14.24 2.63 17.30
CA LEU A 231 13.32 1.90 16.42
C LEU A 231 13.78 2.04 14.97
N ARG A 232 13.80 0.91 14.25
CA ARG A 232 14.21 0.81 12.85
C ARG A 232 13.05 1.25 11.93
N PRO A 233 13.23 2.23 11.04
CA PRO A 233 12.18 2.58 10.07
C PRO A 233 12.01 1.47 9.04
N VAL A 234 10.81 1.36 8.48
CA VAL A 234 10.63 0.61 7.23
C VAL A 234 11.28 1.37 6.08
N VAL A 235 12.06 0.65 5.27
CA VAL A 235 12.71 1.19 4.07
C VAL A 235 12.05 0.60 2.84
N CYS A 236 11.49 1.46 1.98
CA CYS A 236 10.81 1.02 0.77
C CYS A 236 11.37 1.63 -0.51
N GLY A 237 11.61 0.75 -1.49
CA GLY A 237 11.78 1.15 -2.88
C GLY A 237 10.44 1.44 -3.55
N ALA A 238 10.48 2.09 -4.72
CA ALA A 238 9.30 2.25 -5.54
C ALA A 238 8.83 0.89 -6.07
N VAL A 239 7.59 0.50 -5.76
CA VAL A 239 6.95 -0.69 -6.31
C VAL A 239 6.03 -0.27 -7.46
N SER A 240 6.26 -0.83 -8.64
CA SER A 240 5.41 -0.57 -9.81
C SER A 240 4.05 -1.24 -9.64
N ASP A 241 2.99 -0.61 -10.16
CA ASP A 241 1.67 -1.21 -10.18
C ASP A 241 1.65 -2.49 -11.04
N ALA A 242 0.63 -3.33 -10.81
CA ALA A 242 0.40 -4.50 -11.63
C ALA A 242 0.26 -4.10 -13.11
N GLY A 243 0.84 -4.90 -14.01
CA GLY A 243 0.89 -4.61 -15.44
C GLY A 243 -0.49 -4.48 -16.10
N TYR A 244 -1.52 -5.11 -15.54
CA TYR A 244 -2.92 -4.75 -15.76
C TYR A 244 -3.74 -5.15 -14.53
N VAL A 245 -4.95 -4.60 -14.43
CA VAL A 245 -5.98 -5.09 -13.52
C VAL A 245 -7.32 -5.13 -14.24
N ALA A 246 -8.06 -6.22 -14.05
CA ALA A 246 -9.38 -6.41 -14.64
C ALA A 246 -10.32 -7.12 -13.67
N ALA A 247 -11.62 -7.02 -13.90
CA ALA A 247 -12.62 -7.76 -13.15
C ALA A 247 -13.69 -8.35 -14.08
N ASN A 248 -14.04 -9.61 -13.84
CA ASN A 248 -15.18 -10.29 -14.41
C ASN A 248 -16.25 -10.45 -13.34
N ALA A 249 -17.42 -9.83 -13.51
CA ALA A 249 -18.55 -10.04 -12.61
C ALA A 249 -19.43 -11.16 -13.15
N GLN A 250 -19.92 -12.04 -12.27
CA GLN A 250 -20.90 -13.08 -12.56
C GLN A 250 -21.97 -13.08 -11.46
N SER A 251 -23.02 -13.90 -11.57
CA SER A 251 -24.03 -13.97 -10.49
C SER A 251 -23.38 -14.38 -9.17
N GLY A 252 -23.50 -13.51 -8.16
CA GLY A 252 -23.02 -13.75 -6.80
C GLY A 252 -21.51 -13.70 -6.59
N GLN A 253 -20.72 -13.34 -7.62
CA GLN A 253 -19.26 -13.32 -7.52
C GLN A 253 -18.58 -12.34 -8.48
N ALA A 254 -17.32 -12.02 -8.19
CA ALA A 254 -16.43 -11.29 -9.08
C ALA A 254 -15.04 -11.91 -9.08
N ILE A 255 -14.45 -12.10 -10.26
CA ILE A 255 -13.07 -12.56 -10.43
C ILE A 255 -12.22 -11.35 -10.76
N VAL A 256 -11.21 -11.07 -9.94
CA VAL A 256 -10.25 -9.98 -10.15
C VAL A 256 -8.96 -10.58 -10.71
N TYR A 257 -8.42 -9.99 -11.77
CA TYR A 257 -7.22 -10.45 -12.49
C TYR A 257 -6.13 -9.38 -12.47
N TRP A 258 -4.87 -9.82 -12.49
CA TRP A 258 -3.72 -8.92 -12.59
C TRP A 258 -2.48 -9.62 -13.21
N ALA A 259 -1.43 -8.86 -13.48
CA ALA A 259 -0.15 -9.40 -13.97
C ALA A 259 1.07 -8.68 -13.41
N GLY A 260 2.22 -9.38 -13.42
CA GLY A 260 3.54 -8.77 -13.22
C GLY A 260 3.92 -8.45 -11.78
N ALA A 261 3.25 -9.03 -10.79
CA ALA A 261 3.52 -8.77 -9.37
C ALA A 261 3.94 -10.06 -8.65
N GLY A 262 4.99 -9.99 -7.82
CA GLY A 262 5.48 -11.13 -7.02
C GLY A 262 4.57 -11.44 -5.84
N THR A 263 4.05 -10.40 -5.18
CA THR A 263 2.94 -10.48 -4.22
C THR A 263 1.90 -9.42 -4.55
N VAL A 264 0.64 -9.68 -4.18
CA VAL A 264 -0.49 -8.79 -4.41
C VAL A 264 -1.38 -8.75 -3.19
N THR A 265 -1.84 -7.54 -2.84
CA THR A 265 -2.92 -7.31 -1.87
C THR A 265 -4.09 -6.64 -2.58
N VAL A 266 -5.30 -7.16 -2.41
CA VAL A 266 -6.53 -6.59 -3.00
C VAL A 266 -7.44 -6.11 -1.88
N LEU A 267 -7.78 -4.81 -1.94
CA LEU A 267 -8.80 -4.20 -1.11
C LEU A 267 -10.15 -4.22 -1.83
N ARG A 268 -11.24 -4.34 -1.07
CA ARG A 268 -12.61 -4.22 -1.56
C ARG A 268 -13.42 -3.24 -0.72
N LYS A 269 -14.32 -2.50 -1.38
CA LYS A 269 -15.39 -1.71 -0.77
C LYS A 269 -16.53 -1.48 -1.77
N THR A 270 -17.67 -0.98 -1.31
CA THR A 270 -18.85 -0.67 -2.16
C THR A 270 -18.93 0.80 -2.56
N SER A 271 -18.01 1.64 -2.08
CA SER A 271 -17.89 3.06 -2.44
C SER A 271 -16.55 3.32 -3.14
N ALA A 272 -16.35 4.52 -3.70
CA ALA A 272 -15.07 4.88 -4.30
C ALA A 272 -13.92 4.84 -3.27
N PHE A 273 -12.73 4.41 -3.68
CA PHE A 273 -11.53 4.50 -2.85
C PHE A 273 -11.11 5.97 -2.67
N GLY A 274 -10.75 6.32 -1.44
CA GLY A 274 -10.04 7.56 -1.12
C GLY A 274 -8.54 7.26 -0.98
N SER A 275 -7.98 7.59 0.19
CA SER A 275 -6.56 7.38 0.51
C SER A 275 -6.24 5.99 1.05
N GLU A 276 -7.18 5.03 1.04
CA GLU A 276 -6.90 3.69 1.53
C GLU A 276 -5.78 3.03 0.68
N ARG A 277 -4.72 2.64 1.38
CA ARG A 277 -3.55 1.93 0.86
C ARG A 277 -2.94 1.11 2.01
N PRO A 278 -2.49 -0.13 1.76
CA PRO A 278 -1.66 -0.87 2.71
C PRO A 278 -0.47 -0.04 3.20
N ALA A 279 -0.25 -0.04 4.52
CA ALA A 279 0.92 0.60 5.09
C ALA A 279 2.17 -0.22 4.74
N ASP A 280 3.24 0.46 4.34
CA ASP A 280 4.50 -0.18 4.02
C ASP A 280 5.10 -0.86 5.26
N GLY A 281 5.74 -2.03 5.07
CA GLY A 281 6.29 -2.83 6.17
C GLY A 281 5.23 -3.59 6.96
N VAL A 282 3.95 -3.52 6.59
CA VAL A 282 2.85 -4.22 7.25
C VAL A 282 2.34 -5.34 6.36
N ALA A 283 2.45 -6.59 6.83
CA ALA A 283 1.87 -7.73 6.12
C ALA A 283 0.37 -7.85 6.41
N TYR A 284 -0.44 -7.93 5.35
CA TYR A 284 -1.90 -8.09 5.43
C TYR A 284 -2.36 -9.49 5.02
N VAL A 285 -3.50 -9.89 5.58
CA VAL A 285 -4.22 -11.13 5.24
C VAL A 285 -5.68 -10.81 4.94
N ALA A 286 -6.38 -11.72 4.25
CA ALA A 286 -7.81 -11.56 4.00
C ALA A 286 -8.58 -11.37 5.32
N GLY A 287 -9.48 -10.39 5.34
CA GLY A 287 -10.25 -9.97 6.51
C GLY A 287 -9.70 -8.75 7.25
N ASP A 288 -8.44 -8.37 7.05
CA ASP A 288 -7.90 -7.18 7.70
C ASP A 288 -8.58 -5.89 7.22
N PRO A 289 -8.87 -4.92 8.13
CA PRO A 289 -9.40 -3.63 7.76
C PRO A 289 -8.31 -2.64 7.35
N ILE A 290 -8.59 -1.82 6.33
CA ILE A 290 -7.78 -0.64 5.98
C ILE A 290 -8.73 0.53 5.74
N GLY A 291 -8.83 1.43 6.72
CA GLY A 291 -9.85 2.48 6.70
C GLY A 291 -11.25 1.87 6.59
N SER A 292 -11.99 2.25 5.54
CA SER A 292 -13.33 1.73 5.25
C SER A 292 -13.34 0.46 4.36
N ALA A 293 -12.17 0.03 3.87
CA ALA A 293 -12.03 -1.11 2.99
C ALA A 293 -11.60 -2.37 3.76
N SER A 294 -11.90 -3.54 3.18
CA SER A 294 -11.44 -4.83 3.68
C SER A 294 -10.44 -5.45 2.72
N VAL A 295 -9.35 -6.02 3.22
CA VAL A 295 -8.48 -6.89 2.44
C VAL A 295 -9.26 -8.16 2.10
N VAL A 296 -9.42 -8.46 0.81
CA VAL A 296 -10.10 -9.68 0.34
C VAL A 296 -9.12 -10.72 -0.18
N TYR A 297 -7.92 -10.30 -0.57
CA TYR A 297 -6.88 -11.19 -1.04
C TYR A 297 -5.49 -10.66 -0.67
N ALA A 298 -4.60 -11.55 -0.27
CA ALA A 298 -3.17 -11.31 -0.13
C ALA A 298 -2.41 -12.60 -0.52
N GLY A 299 -1.55 -12.54 -1.52
CA GLY A 299 -0.84 -13.73 -2.03
C GLY A 299 -0.11 -13.49 -3.35
N SER A 300 0.25 -14.56 -4.06
CA SER A 300 1.05 -14.52 -5.30
C SER A 300 0.34 -15.07 -6.55
N ALA A 301 -0.96 -15.39 -6.45
CA ALA A 301 -1.73 -15.81 -7.62
C ALA A 301 -1.89 -14.67 -8.62
N ALA A 302 -2.32 -14.95 -9.85
CA ALA A 302 -2.62 -13.95 -10.88
C ALA A 302 -4.10 -13.51 -10.89
N SER A 303 -4.94 -14.15 -10.07
CA SER A 303 -6.36 -13.83 -9.93
C SER A 303 -6.92 -14.27 -8.59
N PHE A 304 -8.06 -13.67 -8.21
CA PHE A 304 -8.83 -14.03 -7.03
C PHE A 304 -10.33 -14.01 -7.35
N THR A 305 -11.06 -15.02 -6.90
CA THR A 305 -12.52 -15.10 -7.00
C THR A 305 -13.15 -14.70 -5.68
N ASP A 306 -13.84 -13.57 -5.67
CA ASP A 306 -14.62 -13.05 -4.55
C ASP A 306 -16.07 -13.54 -4.66
N THR A 307 -16.51 -14.37 -3.72
CA THR A 307 -17.83 -15.02 -3.73
C THR A 307 -18.77 -14.46 -2.67
N GLY A 308 -20.07 -14.78 -2.77
CA GLY A 308 -21.06 -14.33 -1.79
C GLY A 308 -21.45 -12.85 -1.95
N LEU A 309 -21.23 -12.29 -3.13
CA LEU A 309 -21.57 -10.90 -3.44
C LEU A 309 -23.07 -10.73 -3.71
N THR A 310 -23.59 -9.55 -3.40
CA THR A 310 -24.98 -9.20 -3.69
C THR A 310 -25.11 -8.72 -5.13
N ASN A 311 -25.98 -9.37 -5.91
CA ASN A 311 -26.28 -8.94 -7.27
C ASN A 311 -26.90 -7.53 -7.29
N GLY A 312 -26.54 -6.73 -8.29
CA GLY A 312 -26.93 -5.32 -8.42
C GLY A 312 -26.10 -4.35 -7.60
N THR A 313 -25.19 -4.83 -6.74
CA THR A 313 -24.28 -3.98 -5.96
C THR A 313 -22.94 -3.81 -6.68
N ALA A 314 -22.48 -2.57 -6.82
CA ALA A 314 -21.15 -2.29 -7.34
C ALA A 314 -20.08 -2.48 -6.24
N TYR A 315 -19.06 -3.27 -6.55
CA TYR A 315 -17.90 -3.49 -5.71
C TYR A 315 -16.66 -2.92 -6.41
N ALA A 316 -15.95 -2.04 -5.73
CA ALA A 316 -14.65 -1.54 -6.16
C ALA A 316 -13.53 -2.40 -5.55
N TYR A 317 -12.59 -2.79 -6.39
CA TYR A 317 -11.38 -3.52 -6.01
C TYR A 317 -10.16 -2.65 -6.30
N LYS A 318 -9.23 -2.53 -5.35
CA LYS A 318 -7.95 -1.86 -5.54
C LYS A 318 -6.82 -2.84 -5.30
N THR A 319 -6.06 -3.11 -6.36
CA THR A 319 -5.02 -4.12 -6.40
C THR A 319 -3.66 -3.45 -6.26
N PHE A 320 -2.91 -3.83 -5.23
CA PHE A 320 -1.57 -3.33 -4.93
C PHE A 320 -0.57 -4.44 -5.20
N ALA A 321 0.43 -4.17 -6.04
CA ALA A 321 1.60 -5.02 -6.12
C ALA A 321 2.46 -4.80 -4.88
N GLY A 322 3.15 -5.85 -4.42
CA GLY A 322 4.07 -5.77 -3.30
C GLY A 322 5.38 -6.52 -3.54
N ASP A 323 6.32 -6.31 -2.63
CA ASP A 323 7.58 -7.04 -2.54
C ASP A 323 7.64 -7.90 -1.27
N ALA A 324 8.85 -8.37 -0.91
CA ALA A 324 9.09 -9.18 0.28
C ALA A 324 9.19 -8.37 1.58
N THR A 325 9.41 -7.05 1.51
CA THR A 325 9.49 -6.10 2.64
C THR A 325 8.12 -5.46 2.93
N PRO A 326 7.03 -6.15 2.56
CA PRO A 326 5.73 -5.58 2.19
C PRO A 326 5.74 -4.07 1.88
N CYS A 327 6.52 -3.64 0.89
CA CYS A 327 6.35 -2.33 0.27
C CYS A 327 5.28 -2.45 -0.82
N TYR A 328 4.42 -1.43 -0.95
CA TYR A 328 3.24 -1.51 -1.81
C TYR A 328 3.27 -0.49 -2.95
N SER A 329 2.69 -0.84 -4.10
CA SER A 329 2.46 0.10 -5.19
C SER A 329 1.38 1.14 -4.84
N THR A 330 1.02 2.03 -5.77
CA THR A 330 -0.04 3.04 -5.54
C THR A 330 -1.44 2.43 -5.60
N GLY A 331 -1.56 1.34 -6.35
CA GLY A 331 -2.73 0.49 -6.48
C GLY A 331 -3.62 0.87 -7.67
N THR A 332 -4.05 -0.13 -8.42
CA THR A 332 -4.91 0.05 -9.59
C THR A 332 -6.35 -0.36 -9.24
N VAL A 333 -7.31 0.50 -9.57
CA VAL A 333 -8.73 0.30 -9.25
C VAL A 333 -9.50 -0.29 -10.43
N VAL A 334 -10.40 -1.23 -10.13
CA VAL A 334 -11.42 -1.75 -11.06
C VAL A 334 -12.74 -1.92 -10.31
N ALA A 335 -13.88 -1.91 -11.00
CA ALA A 335 -15.19 -2.10 -10.39
C ALA A 335 -15.96 -3.25 -11.05
N ALA A 336 -16.64 -4.07 -10.26
CA ALA A 336 -17.48 -5.16 -10.74
C ALA A 336 -18.88 -5.04 -10.15
N SER A 337 -19.92 -5.31 -10.95
CA SER A 337 -21.30 -5.35 -10.48
C SER A 337 -21.89 -6.72 -10.82
N PRO A 338 -21.87 -7.69 -9.88
CA PRO A 338 -22.52 -8.99 -10.04
C PRO A 338 -23.99 -8.81 -10.45
N ALA A 339 -24.49 -9.65 -11.35
CA ALA A 339 -25.88 -9.59 -11.81
C ALA A 339 -26.44 -11.01 -11.96
N ALA A 340 -27.73 -11.18 -11.66
CA ALA A 340 -28.49 -12.38 -11.99
C ALA A 340 -29.44 -12.07 -13.15
N GLY A 341 -29.58 -12.98 -14.10
CA GLY A 341 -30.57 -12.86 -15.17
C GLY A 341 -30.08 -13.40 -16.52
N PRO A 342 -30.99 -13.51 -17.50
CA PRO A 342 -30.71 -14.24 -18.74
C PRO A 342 -29.72 -13.56 -19.70
N VAL A 343 -29.51 -12.23 -19.68
CA VAL A 343 -28.46 -11.58 -20.50
C VAL A 343 -28.05 -10.19 -19.98
N PRO A 344 -26.74 -9.84 -19.94
CA PRO A 344 -25.61 -10.75 -19.85
C PRO A 344 -25.43 -11.23 -18.40
N ALA A 345 -25.31 -12.54 -18.21
CA ALA A 345 -25.09 -13.16 -16.90
C ALA A 345 -23.69 -12.86 -16.31
N TRP A 346 -22.86 -12.14 -17.07
CA TRP A 346 -21.52 -11.72 -16.69
C TRP A 346 -21.16 -10.37 -17.32
N SER A 347 -20.21 -9.67 -16.72
CA SER A 347 -19.60 -8.47 -17.30
C SER A 347 -18.08 -8.56 -17.16
N TYR A 348 -17.36 -7.79 -17.98
CA TYR A 348 -15.92 -7.70 -17.89
C TYR A 348 -15.50 -6.23 -18.00
N THR A 349 -14.58 -5.82 -17.14
CA THR A 349 -14.00 -4.48 -17.14
C THR A 349 -12.49 -4.55 -16.93
N MET A 350 -11.79 -3.54 -17.42
CA MET A 350 -10.34 -3.41 -17.30
C MET A 350 -9.99 -1.99 -16.89
N ALA A 351 -9.05 -1.85 -15.97
CA ALA A 351 -8.51 -0.55 -15.60
C ALA A 351 -7.78 0.10 -16.80
N GLY A 352 -7.85 1.42 -16.92
CA GLY A 352 -7.10 2.17 -17.93
C GLY A 352 -7.84 2.50 -19.23
N GLY A 353 -9.14 2.20 -19.35
CA GLY A 353 -9.98 2.83 -20.38
C GLY A 353 -11.11 1.95 -20.92
N SER A 354 -12.00 2.57 -21.70
CA SER A 354 -13.13 1.90 -22.33
C SER A 354 -12.67 0.71 -23.19
N MET A 355 -13.44 -0.36 -23.08
CA MET A 355 -13.36 -1.50 -23.98
C MET A 355 -14.39 -1.28 -25.10
N LEU A 356 -14.02 -1.61 -26.33
CA LEU A 356 -14.96 -1.53 -27.45
C LEU A 356 -15.94 -2.69 -27.39
N ASN A 357 -17.18 -2.44 -27.86
CA ASN A 357 -18.13 -3.51 -28.13
C ASN A 357 -17.52 -4.41 -29.22
N PRO A 358 -17.23 -5.68 -28.92
CA PRO A 358 -16.54 -6.56 -29.86
C PRO A 358 -17.36 -6.75 -31.12
N GLY A 359 -16.73 -6.56 -32.28
CA GLY A 359 -17.24 -7.04 -33.55
C GLY A 359 -16.76 -8.47 -33.78
N ILE A 360 -17.70 -9.39 -33.91
CA ILE A 360 -17.54 -10.80 -34.33
C ILE A 360 -17.25 -11.80 -33.19
N THR A 361 -18.21 -12.72 -33.01
CA THR A 361 -18.18 -13.92 -32.17
C THR A 361 -18.07 -15.17 -33.07
N GLY A 362 -17.22 -16.13 -32.70
CA GLY A 362 -17.17 -17.46 -33.30
C GLY A 362 -16.58 -18.46 -32.31
N TYR A 363 -17.12 -19.68 -32.23
CA TYR A 363 -16.58 -20.81 -31.46
C TYR A 363 -16.41 -20.60 -29.93
N GLY A 364 -17.32 -19.87 -29.28
CA GLY A 364 -17.35 -19.77 -27.82
C GLY A 364 -16.38 -18.75 -27.19
N SER A 365 -15.78 -17.88 -28.00
CA SER A 365 -14.84 -16.85 -27.56
C SER A 365 -15.19 -15.45 -28.06
N ILE A 366 -14.79 -14.45 -27.27
CA ILE A 366 -14.87 -13.02 -27.58
C ILE A 366 -13.46 -12.45 -27.52
N HIS A 367 -13.02 -11.84 -28.61
CA HIS A 367 -11.76 -11.10 -28.65
C HIS A 367 -12.06 -9.62 -28.79
N THR A 368 -11.49 -8.79 -27.91
CA THR A 368 -11.68 -7.34 -27.95
C THR A 368 -10.38 -6.62 -27.65
N SER A 369 -10.32 -5.34 -27.99
CA SER A 369 -9.22 -4.46 -27.66
C SER A 369 -9.65 -3.41 -26.63
N SER A 370 -8.69 -2.87 -25.90
CA SER A 370 -8.91 -1.85 -24.88
C SER A 370 -8.03 -0.64 -25.11
N ASN A 371 -8.55 0.55 -24.75
CA ASN A 371 -7.76 1.76 -24.63
C ASN A 371 -6.65 1.66 -23.59
N ALA A 372 -6.67 0.63 -22.72
CA ALA A 372 -5.58 0.28 -21.82
C ALA A 372 -4.36 -0.37 -22.51
N GLY A 373 -4.32 -0.42 -23.85
CA GLY A 373 -3.21 -1.01 -24.60
C GLY A 373 -3.14 -2.53 -24.44
N ARG A 374 -4.30 -3.19 -24.58
CA ARG A 374 -4.44 -4.65 -24.39
C ARG A 374 -5.32 -5.28 -25.47
N ILE A 375 -4.95 -6.49 -25.89
CA ILE A 375 -5.83 -7.43 -26.59
C ILE A 375 -6.33 -8.44 -25.55
N ILE A 376 -7.63 -8.66 -25.51
CA ILE A 376 -8.35 -9.41 -24.46
C ILE A 376 -9.08 -10.58 -25.13
N SER A 377 -9.12 -11.72 -24.45
CA SER A 377 -9.89 -12.89 -24.87
C SER A 377 -10.74 -13.43 -23.75
N LEU A 378 -12.03 -13.53 -23.99
CA LEU A 378 -13.05 -13.91 -23.01
C LEU A 378 -13.83 -15.13 -23.50
N SER A 379 -14.22 -16.01 -22.59
CA SER A 379 -15.21 -17.06 -22.81
C SER A 379 -16.59 -16.43 -23.01
N THR A 380 -17.34 -16.86 -24.03
CA THR A 380 -18.75 -16.40 -24.20
C THR A 380 -19.67 -16.95 -23.11
N ALA A 381 -19.28 -18.05 -22.45
CA ALA A 381 -20.12 -18.72 -21.46
C ALA A 381 -20.22 -17.90 -20.16
N ASP A 382 -19.10 -17.37 -19.69
CA ASP A 382 -18.97 -16.81 -18.34
C ASP A 382 -18.10 -15.53 -18.27
N GLY A 383 -17.53 -15.08 -19.39
CA GLY A 383 -16.72 -13.87 -19.46
C GLY A 383 -15.32 -14.01 -18.85
N THR A 384 -14.91 -15.23 -18.49
CA THR A 384 -13.57 -15.49 -17.94
C THR A 384 -12.48 -15.30 -19.00
N GLN A 385 -11.28 -14.90 -18.58
CA GLN A 385 -10.14 -14.77 -19.50
C GLN A 385 -9.69 -16.16 -19.99
N LEU A 386 -9.66 -16.35 -21.32
CA LEU A 386 -9.14 -17.60 -21.92
C LEU A 386 -7.61 -17.65 -21.91
N TRP A 387 -6.97 -16.48 -21.93
CA TRP A 387 -5.53 -16.31 -21.81
C TRP A 387 -5.21 -14.92 -21.26
N THR A 388 -4.00 -14.73 -20.72
CA THR A 388 -3.55 -13.47 -20.12
C THR A 388 -3.54 -12.34 -21.15
N PRO A 389 -4.27 -11.23 -20.94
CA PRO A 389 -4.35 -10.11 -21.88
C PRO A 389 -2.98 -9.68 -22.42
N LEU A 390 -2.87 -9.60 -23.75
CA LEU A 390 -1.62 -9.33 -24.44
C LEU A 390 -1.37 -7.82 -24.47
N ALA A 391 -0.18 -7.42 -24.03
CA ALA A 391 0.25 -6.03 -24.07
C ALA A 391 0.49 -5.52 -25.49
N THR A 392 0.05 -4.31 -25.78
CA THR A 392 0.33 -3.59 -27.02
C THR A 392 1.12 -2.30 -26.73
N ALA A 393 1.85 -1.79 -27.72
CA ALA A 393 2.69 -0.59 -27.56
C ALA A 393 1.88 0.70 -27.34
N ALA A 394 0.61 0.72 -27.77
CA ALA A 394 -0.31 1.84 -27.60
C ALA A 394 -1.75 1.32 -27.45
N ALA A 395 -2.68 2.22 -27.13
CA ALA A 395 -4.11 1.94 -27.15
C ALA A 395 -4.52 1.35 -28.51
N VAL A 396 -5.26 0.23 -28.48
CA VAL A 396 -5.76 -0.40 -29.71
C VAL A 396 -7.26 -0.17 -29.79
N GLN A 397 -7.66 0.62 -30.78
CA GLN A 397 -9.07 0.87 -31.10
C GLN A 397 -9.46 0.02 -32.30
N GLY A 398 -10.28 -1.01 -32.07
CA GLY A 398 -10.98 -1.70 -33.15
C GLY A 398 -12.12 -0.84 -33.70
N THR A 399 -12.05 -0.44 -34.97
CA THR A 399 -13.18 0.20 -35.65
C THR A 399 -14.02 -0.85 -36.35
N LEU A 400 -15.31 -0.92 -36.03
CA LEU A 400 -16.25 -1.68 -36.84
C LEU A 400 -16.65 -0.83 -38.05
N THR A 401 -16.06 -1.10 -39.21
CA THR A 401 -16.43 -0.42 -40.45
C THR A 401 -17.69 -1.07 -41.03
N TRP A 402 -18.85 -0.48 -40.77
CA TRP A 402 -20.08 -0.85 -41.46
C TRP A 402 -19.99 -0.40 -42.93
N VAL A 403 -20.07 -1.35 -43.84
CA VAL A 403 -20.38 -1.06 -45.24
C VAL A 403 -21.91 -0.97 -45.33
N PRO A 404 -22.50 0.00 -46.03
CA PRO A 404 -23.94 -0.01 -46.30
C PRO A 404 -24.28 -1.31 -47.06
N VAL A 405 -24.83 -2.30 -46.34
CA VAL A 405 -25.19 -3.63 -46.85
C VAL A 405 -26.63 -3.72 -47.34
N SER A 406 -27.41 -2.64 -47.25
CA SER A 406 -28.76 -2.63 -47.81
C SER A 406 -28.68 -2.59 -49.34
N GLY A 407 -28.91 -3.74 -49.98
CA GLY A 407 -29.21 -3.83 -51.41
C GLY A 407 -28.11 -4.40 -52.32
N PHE A 408 -26.89 -4.66 -51.84
CA PHE A 408 -25.80 -5.16 -52.69
C PHE A 408 -25.10 -6.40 -52.09
N GLN A 409 -25.33 -7.57 -52.69
CA GLN A 409 -24.82 -8.86 -52.18
C GLN A 409 -23.38 -9.19 -52.61
N TYR A 410 -22.89 -8.58 -53.69
CA TYR A 410 -21.57 -8.87 -54.28
C TYR A 410 -20.69 -7.63 -54.33
N ARG A 411 -19.39 -7.79 -54.04
CA ARG A 411 -18.40 -6.69 -54.07
C ARG A 411 -17.00 -7.16 -54.44
N ARG A 412 -16.19 -6.25 -54.97
CA ARG A 412 -14.77 -6.46 -55.30
C ARG A 412 -13.99 -5.19 -54.97
N SER A 413 -12.82 -5.34 -54.33
CA SER A 413 -11.89 -4.22 -54.14
C SER A 413 -11.23 -3.84 -55.47
N VAL A 414 -11.13 -2.55 -55.76
CA VAL A 414 -10.44 -2.03 -56.95
C VAL A 414 -9.18 -1.30 -56.47
N PRO A 415 -8.00 -1.92 -56.53
CA PRO A 415 -6.76 -1.27 -56.10
C PRO A 415 -6.38 -0.18 -57.10
N VAL A 416 -6.30 1.06 -56.64
CA VAL A 416 -5.72 2.19 -57.40
C VAL A 416 -4.34 2.46 -56.81
N THR A 417 -3.29 2.14 -57.56
CA THR A 417 -1.90 2.39 -57.13
C THR A 417 -1.44 3.72 -57.70
N ALA A 418 -1.08 4.67 -56.83
CA ALA A 418 -0.47 5.91 -57.27
C ALA A 418 0.97 5.65 -57.73
N GLY A 419 1.31 6.08 -58.94
CA GLY A 419 2.69 6.12 -59.42
C GLY A 419 3.49 7.25 -58.77
N THR A 420 4.77 7.40 -59.14
CA THR A 420 5.65 8.49 -58.65
C THR A 420 5.37 9.84 -59.30
N ALA A 421 4.55 9.89 -60.35
CA ALA A 421 4.17 11.12 -61.03
C ALA A 421 3.03 11.84 -60.29
N ALA A 422 3.13 13.17 -60.19
CA ALA A 422 2.04 13.98 -59.66
C ALA A 422 0.80 13.86 -60.57
N VAL A 423 -0.33 13.44 -59.99
CA VAL A 423 -1.60 13.30 -60.70
C VAL A 423 -2.37 14.63 -60.58
N PRO A 424 -2.71 15.31 -61.71
CA PRO A 424 -3.47 16.55 -61.67
C PRO A 424 -4.88 16.40 -61.07
N SER A 425 -5.43 17.48 -60.54
CA SER A 425 -6.85 17.52 -60.15
C SER A 425 -7.75 17.23 -61.34
N GLY A 426 -8.78 16.39 -61.14
CA GLY A 426 -9.73 15.99 -62.19
C GLY A 426 -9.29 14.82 -63.07
N TYR A 427 -8.16 14.18 -62.76
CA TYR A 427 -7.68 13.00 -63.49
C TYR A 427 -8.61 11.78 -63.29
N SER A 428 -9.06 11.16 -64.38
CA SER A 428 -9.94 9.98 -64.34
C SER A 428 -9.16 8.68 -64.45
N VAL A 429 -9.55 7.67 -63.68
CA VAL A 429 -9.00 6.30 -63.75
C VAL A 429 -10.10 5.36 -64.26
N PRO A 430 -9.92 4.73 -65.44
CA PRO A 430 -10.91 3.77 -65.94
C PRO A 430 -10.86 2.48 -65.13
N VAL A 431 -12.04 1.92 -64.84
CA VAL A 431 -12.19 0.61 -64.19
C VAL A 431 -13.02 -0.26 -65.11
N THR A 432 -12.50 -1.45 -65.41
CA THR A 432 -13.22 -2.43 -66.24
C THR A 432 -13.96 -3.44 -65.37
N LEU A 433 -15.25 -3.59 -65.63
CA LEU A 433 -16.11 -4.61 -65.05
C LEU A 433 -16.65 -5.49 -66.17
N ASP A 434 -16.40 -6.80 -66.07
CA ASP A 434 -17.04 -7.78 -66.96
C ASP A 434 -18.50 -8.00 -66.51
N HIS A 435 -19.36 -7.05 -66.87
CA HIS A 435 -20.77 -7.06 -66.49
C HIS A 435 -21.51 -8.26 -67.08
N ALA A 436 -21.17 -8.67 -68.31
CA ALA A 436 -21.82 -9.79 -68.99
C ALA A 436 -21.65 -11.11 -68.21
N SER A 437 -20.42 -11.39 -67.74
CA SER A 437 -20.16 -12.58 -66.91
C SER A 437 -20.87 -12.52 -65.56
N LEU A 438 -21.04 -11.33 -64.99
CA LEU A 438 -21.76 -11.16 -63.71
C LEU A 438 -23.27 -11.35 -63.86
N VAL A 439 -23.86 -10.85 -64.95
CA VAL A 439 -25.26 -11.09 -65.29
C VAL A 439 -25.50 -12.58 -65.54
N ALA A 440 -24.64 -13.23 -66.33
CA ALA A 440 -24.73 -14.67 -66.60
C ALA A 440 -24.61 -15.52 -65.32
N ALA A 441 -23.85 -15.04 -64.32
CA ALA A 441 -23.72 -15.68 -63.03
C ALA A 441 -24.83 -15.32 -62.01
N GLY A 442 -25.82 -14.51 -62.38
CA GLY A 442 -26.89 -14.05 -61.49
C GLY A 442 -26.43 -13.09 -60.39
N LYS A 443 -25.31 -12.40 -60.61
CA LYS A 443 -24.65 -11.50 -59.63
C LYS A 443 -24.85 -10.01 -59.92
N SER A 444 -25.36 -9.67 -61.10
CA SER A 444 -25.76 -8.31 -61.48
C SER A 444 -27.08 -8.33 -62.25
N LEU A 445 -27.84 -7.23 -62.20
CA LEU A 445 -29.00 -7.00 -63.06
C LEU A 445 -28.55 -6.72 -64.50
N ALA A 446 -29.29 -7.22 -65.48
CA ALA A 446 -28.99 -6.96 -66.89
C ALA A 446 -28.97 -5.45 -67.24
N SER A 447 -29.68 -4.61 -66.47
CA SER A 447 -29.68 -3.16 -66.64
C SER A 447 -28.42 -2.46 -66.14
N GLY A 448 -27.61 -3.10 -65.27
CA GLY A 448 -26.47 -2.46 -64.62
C GLY A 448 -26.85 -1.50 -63.48
N ASP A 449 -28.15 -1.31 -63.21
CA ASP A 449 -28.65 -0.40 -62.16
C ASP A 449 -28.17 -0.76 -60.75
N ASP A 450 -27.59 -1.94 -60.57
CA ASP A 450 -27.02 -2.42 -59.31
C ASP A 450 -25.48 -2.26 -59.21
N VAL A 451 -24.85 -1.69 -60.23
CA VAL A 451 -23.41 -1.41 -60.22
C VAL A 451 -23.15 -0.03 -59.62
N ARG A 452 -22.35 0.01 -58.55
CA ARG A 452 -21.97 1.23 -57.83
C ARG A 452 -20.49 1.23 -57.54
N VAL A 453 -19.86 2.40 -57.65
CA VAL A 453 -18.47 2.60 -57.21
C VAL A 453 -18.47 3.51 -55.99
N TYR A 454 -17.86 3.04 -54.91
CA TYR A 454 -17.72 3.81 -53.68
C TYR A 454 -16.25 4.01 -53.34
N TYR A 455 -15.93 5.19 -52.80
CA TYR A 455 -14.65 5.52 -52.21
C TYR A 455 -14.78 5.63 -50.70
N LEU A 456 -13.84 4.99 -49.99
CA LEU A 456 -13.74 5.11 -48.54
C LEU A 456 -12.67 6.16 -48.21
N SER A 457 -13.11 7.28 -47.65
CA SER A 457 -12.23 8.32 -47.10
C SER A 457 -12.27 8.26 -45.58
N GLY A 458 -11.30 7.60 -44.97
CA GLY A 458 -11.30 7.34 -43.52
C GLY A 458 -12.49 6.46 -43.12
N SER A 459 -13.51 7.04 -42.49
CA SER A 459 -14.75 6.36 -42.07
C SER A 459 -15.96 6.62 -42.97
N THR A 460 -15.85 7.51 -43.96
CA THR A 460 -16.98 7.93 -44.80
C THR A 460 -16.94 7.22 -46.15
N TRP A 461 -18.03 6.54 -46.50
CA TRP A 461 -18.26 6.02 -47.84
C TRP A 461 -18.91 7.09 -48.71
N THR A 462 -18.26 7.47 -49.80
CA THR A 462 -18.79 8.39 -50.82
C THR A 462 -19.03 7.61 -52.09
N GLN A 463 -20.26 7.62 -52.61
CA GLN A 463 -20.53 7.07 -53.93
C GLN A 463 -19.84 7.96 -54.96
N LEU A 464 -18.88 7.39 -55.70
CA LEU A 464 -18.19 8.08 -56.77
C LEU A 464 -18.98 8.01 -58.07
N ASP A 465 -19.59 6.86 -58.35
CA ASP A 465 -20.20 6.61 -59.64
C ASP A 465 -21.34 5.56 -59.58
N ARG A 466 -22.18 5.55 -60.62
CA ARG A 466 -23.18 4.54 -60.91
C ARG A 466 -23.18 4.26 -62.41
N VAL A 467 -23.34 2.99 -62.78
CA VAL A 467 -23.57 2.59 -64.18
C VAL A 467 -25.05 2.74 -64.50
#